data_AF-A0A7J8UVJ0-F1
#
_entry.id   AF-A0A7J8UVJ0-F1
#
_cell.length_a   1.000
_cell.length_b   1.000
_cell.length_c   1.000
_cell.angle_alpha   90.00
_cell.angle_beta   90.00
_cell.angle_gamma   90.00
#
_symmetry.space_group_name_H-M   'P 1'
#
loop_
_entity.id
_entity.type
_entity.pdbx_description
1 polymer ?
#
loop_
_entity_poly.entity_id
_entity_poly.type
_entity_poly.pdbx_seq_one_letter_code
_entity_poly.pdbx_strand_id
1 'polypeptide(L)'
;KNLALSPNSDRWRPPQLGFYKINFDAAFNTKENRSCSGVMFRNFKGDILASKRMIHENIPSVFVAEAIACVQAVIVGRDLGIMHAQIERDSLTVIKKAQNTERDKSAIGPYIHDVKN
;
A
#
# COMPACT_ATOMS: atom_id res chain seq x y z
N LYS A 1 -3.88 22.72 27.66
CA LYS A 1 -4.99 21.76 27.45
C LYS A 1 -4.42 20.58 26.67
N ASN A 2 -4.26 19.44 27.34
CA ASN A 2 -3.71 18.22 26.75
C ASN A 2 -4.69 17.65 25.73
N LEU A 3 -4.25 17.50 24.48
CA LEU A 3 -4.91 16.63 23.52
C LEU A 3 -4.47 15.21 23.87
N ALA A 4 -5.30 14.51 24.65
CA ALA A 4 -5.15 13.09 24.86
C ALA A 4 -5.37 12.39 23.51
N LEU A 5 -4.30 11.85 22.92
CA LEU A 5 -4.42 10.81 21.90
C LEU A 5 -5.12 9.62 22.56
N SER A 6 -6.30 9.24 22.08
CA SER A 6 -6.97 8.04 22.52
C SER A 6 -6.06 6.83 22.21
N PRO A 7 -5.64 6.06 23.22
CA PRO A 7 -4.85 4.86 22.95
C PRO A 7 -5.82 3.77 22.51
N ASN A 8 -5.92 3.52 21.19
CA ASN A 8 -6.33 2.26 20.53
C ASN A 8 -7.34 2.38 19.37
N SER A 9 -7.01 3.10 18.28
CA SER A 9 -7.62 2.84 16.96
C SER A 9 -6.65 2.33 15.88
N ASP A 10 -5.34 2.26 16.15
CA ASP A 10 -4.33 1.90 15.13
C ASP A 10 -3.88 0.42 15.16
N ARG A 11 -4.57 -0.45 15.91
CA ARG A 11 -4.21 -1.88 15.92
C ARG A 11 -4.82 -2.58 14.72
N TRP A 12 -3.98 -3.23 13.93
CA TRP A 12 -4.40 -4.11 12.85
C TRP A 12 -5.43 -5.12 13.37
N ARG A 13 -6.51 -5.30 12.60
CA ARG A 13 -7.56 -6.29 12.89
C ARG A 13 -7.80 -7.16 11.66
N PRO A 14 -8.07 -8.45 11.85
CA PRO A 14 -8.49 -9.29 10.74
C PRO A 14 -9.82 -8.78 10.14
N PRO A 15 -10.08 -9.09 8.87
CA PRO A 15 -11.34 -8.74 8.22
C PRO A 15 -12.51 -9.56 8.81
N GLN A 16 -13.73 -9.16 8.46
CA GLN A 16 -14.93 -9.94 8.82
C GLN A 16 -14.95 -11.31 8.13
N LEU A 17 -15.70 -12.26 8.69
CA LEU A 17 -15.92 -13.57 8.06
C LEU A 17 -16.43 -13.40 6.62
N GLY A 18 -15.88 -14.18 5.69
CA GLY A 18 -16.20 -14.09 4.26
C GLY A 18 -15.38 -13.04 3.49
N PHE A 19 -14.60 -12.21 4.19
CA PHE A 19 -13.68 -11.25 3.58
C PHE A 19 -12.22 -11.67 3.78
N TYR A 20 -11.40 -11.22 2.85
CA TYR A 20 -9.94 -11.30 2.91
C TYR A 20 -9.36 -9.91 3.05
N LYS A 21 -8.16 -9.83 3.64
CA LYS A 21 -7.40 -8.60 3.73
C LYS A 21 -6.17 -8.72 2.87
N ILE A 22 -5.96 -7.73 2.01
CA ILE A 22 -4.86 -7.70 1.06
C ILE A 22 -4.01 -6.48 1.39
N ASN A 23 -2.76 -6.72 1.80
CA ASN A 23 -1.77 -5.68 1.99
C ASN A 23 -0.78 -5.71 0.82
N PHE A 24 -0.40 -4.55 0.29
CA PHE A 24 0.66 -4.44 -0.69
C PHE A 24 1.57 -3.25 -0.39
N ASP A 25 2.82 -3.35 -0.82
CA ASP A 25 3.82 -2.28 -0.73
C ASP A 25 4.82 -2.41 -1.89
N ALA A 26 5.54 -1.32 -2.17
CA ALA A 26 6.60 -1.30 -3.15
C ALA A 26 7.85 -0.60 -2.63
N ALA A 27 8.98 -1.31 -2.63
CA ALA A 27 10.29 -0.68 -2.50
C ALA A 27 10.75 -0.18 -3.88
N PHE A 28 11.32 1.02 -3.97
CA PHE A 28 11.83 1.59 -5.22
C PHE A 28 13.28 2.07 -5.06
N ASN A 29 14.13 1.69 -6.00
CA ASN A 29 15.51 2.15 -6.14
C ASN A 29 15.59 3.15 -7.30
N THR A 30 15.76 4.43 -6.96
CA THR A 30 15.87 5.54 -7.92
C THR A 30 17.14 5.49 -8.77
N LYS A 31 18.22 4.89 -8.27
CA LYS A 31 19.51 4.81 -9.01
C LYS A 31 19.46 3.78 -10.14
N GLU A 32 18.75 2.68 -9.90
CA GLU A 32 18.65 1.56 -10.85
C GLU A 32 17.31 1.56 -11.63
N ASN A 33 16.38 2.47 -11.32
CA ASN A 33 15.00 2.42 -11.81
C ASN A 33 14.37 1.03 -11.63
N ARG A 34 14.58 0.43 -10.47
CA ARG A 34 14.06 -0.90 -10.12
C ARG A 34 13.12 -0.80 -8.95
N SER A 35 12.09 -1.63 -8.94
CA SER A 35 11.21 -1.78 -7.80
C SER A 35 11.08 -3.22 -7.36
N CYS A 36 10.56 -3.39 -6.15
CA CYS A 36 10.18 -4.67 -5.62
C CYS A 36 8.80 -4.53 -4.98
N SER A 37 7.79 -5.18 -5.54
CA SER A 37 6.46 -5.26 -4.94
C SER A 37 6.38 -6.40 -3.94
N GLY A 38 5.76 -6.16 -2.80
CA GLY A 38 5.33 -7.19 -1.85
C GLY A 38 3.81 -7.19 -1.74
N VAL A 39 3.19 -8.36 -1.68
CA VAL A 39 1.76 -8.53 -1.45
C VAL A 39 1.54 -9.65 -0.43
N MET A 40 0.55 -9.48 0.44
CA MET A 40 0.15 -10.44 1.45
C MET A 40 -1.38 -10.54 1.54
N PHE A 41 -1.87 -11.77 1.64
CA PHE A 41 -3.29 -12.11 1.71
C PHE A 41 -3.58 -12.79 3.06
N ARG A 42 -4.58 -12.29 3.79
CA ARG A 42 -4.99 -12.82 5.09
C ARG A 42 -6.48 -13.14 5.14
N ASN A 43 -6.82 -14.22 5.85
CA ASN A 43 -8.20 -14.61 6.11
C ASN A 43 -8.79 -13.86 7.33
N PHE A 44 -10.05 -14.14 7.65
CA PHE A 44 -10.76 -13.56 8.81
C PHE A 44 -10.23 -13.98 10.20
N LYS A 45 -9.39 -15.01 10.28
CA LYS A 45 -8.65 -15.37 11.51
C LYS A 45 -7.34 -14.60 11.62
N GLY A 46 -6.92 -13.97 10.53
CA GLY A 46 -5.65 -13.26 10.38
C GLY A 46 -4.49 -14.12 9.92
N ASP A 47 -4.75 -15.40 9.59
CA ASP A 47 -3.76 -16.30 9.03
C ASP A 47 -3.35 -15.83 7.63
N ILE A 48 -2.07 -15.95 7.32
CA ILE A 48 -1.54 -15.66 5.99
C ILE A 48 -1.91 -16.82 5.06
N LEU A 49 -2.71 -16.53 4.05
CA LEU A 49 -3.09 -17.51 3.02
C LEU A 49 -2.06 -17.57 1.90
N ALA A 50 -1.52 -16.41 1.52
CA ALA A 50 -0.49 -16.29 0.50
C ALA A 50 0.31 -15.01 0.66
N SER A 51 1.52 -15.01 0.12
CA SER A 51 2.30 -13.80 -0.11
C SER A 51 3.06 -13.92 -1.43
N LYS A 52 3.35 -12.78 -2.06
CA LYS A 52 4.13 -12.74 -3.30
C LYS A 52 5.06 -11.55 -3.31
N ARG A 53 6.28 -11.78 -3.76
CA ARG A 53 7.29 -10.73 -4.02
C ARG A 53 7.67 -10.77 -5.49
N MET A 54 7.79 -9.62 -6.13
CA MET A 54 8.27 -9.51 -7.52
C MET A 54 9.20 -8.32 -7.67
N ILE A 55 10.29 -8.51 -8.41
CA ILE A 55 11.21 -7.44 -8.81
C ILE A 55 10.76 -6.94 -10.18
N HIS A 56 10.75 -5.63 -10.37
CA HIS A 56 10.41 -4.96 -11.62
C HIS A 56 11.56 -4.05 -12.04
N GLU A 57 11.84 -4.03 -13.34
CA GLU A 57 12.89 -3.22 -13.95
C GLU A 57 12.27 -2.07 -14.74
N ASN A 58 13.07 -1.04 -15.02
CA ASN A 58 12.67 0.13 -15.82
C ASN A 58 11.45 0.87 -15.26
N ILE A 59 11.35 0.93 -13.93
CA ILE A 59 10.27 1.62 -13.23
C ILE A 59 10.59 3.11 -13.13
N PRO A 60 9.73 3.99 -13.69
CA PRO A 60 10.05 5.42 -13.84
C PRO A 60 9.81 6.23 -12.57
N SER A 61 9.11 5.69 -11.56
CA SER A 61 8.87 6.39 -10.29
C SER A 61 8.38 5.46 -9.18
N VAL A 62 8.49 5.93 -7.94
CA VAL A 62 7.85 5.32 -6.75
C VAL A 62 6.35 5.15 -6.94
N PHE A 63 5.69 6.12 -7.60
CA PHE A 63 4.24 6.04 -7.85
C PHE A 63 3.89 4.86 -8.77
N VAL A 64 4.66 4.65 -9.83
CA VAL A 64 4.47 3.48 -10.71
C VAL A 64 4.79 2.18 -9.98
N ALA A 65 5.81 2.16 -9.12
CA ALA A 65 6.13 0.99 -8.30
C ALA A 65 4.94 0.56 -7.42
N GLU A 66 4.32 1.53 -6.73
CA GLU A 66 3.12 1.34 -5.90
C GLU A 66 1.91 0.87 -6.72
N ALA A 67 1.68 1.48 -7.89
CA ALA A 67 0.62 1.06 -8.80
C ALA A 67 0.80 -0.39 -9.27
N ILE A 68 2.04 -0.79 -9.58
CA ILE A 68 2.36 -2.17 -9.94
C ILE A 68 2.09 -3.12 -8.78
N ALA A 69 2.49 -2.77 -7.55
CA ALA A 69 2.19 -3.60 -6.37
C ALA A 69 0.67 -3.79 -6.16
N CYS A 70 -0.12 -2.73 -6.37
CA CYS A 70 -1.58 -2.80 -6.33
C CYS A 70 -2.16 -3.73 -7.41
N VAL A 71 -1.71 -3.58 -8.66
CA VAL A 71 -2.15 -4.45 -9.77
C VAL A 71 -1.81 -5.91 -9.50
N GLN A 72 -0.60 -6.17 -8.99
CA GLN A 72 -0.17 -7.51 -8.62
C GLN A 72 -1.03 -8.10 -7.49
N ALA A 73 -1.46 -7.27 -6.55
CA ALA A 73 -2.35 -7.69 -5.48
C ALA A 73 -3.73 -8.12 -5.99
N VAL A 74 -4.28 -7.38 -6.97
CA VAL A 74 -5.54 -7.74 -7.62
C VAL A 74 -5.41 -9.03 -8.44
N ILE A 75 -4.35 -9.17 -9.23
CA ILE A 75 -4.12 -10.36 -10.06
C ILE A 75 -4.00 -11.60 -9.18
N VAL A 76 -3.12 -11.56 -8.17
CA VAL A 76 -2.92 -12.72 -7.28
C VAL A 76 -4.18 -13.00 -6.45
N GLY A 77 -4.90 -11.97 -6.01
CA GLY A 77 -6.18 -12.16 -5.32
C GLY A 77 -7.21 -12.88 -6.18
N ARG A 78 -7.31 -12.51 -7.47
CA ARG A 78 -8.17 -13.18 -8.44
C ARG A 78 -7.75 -14.64 -8.63
N ASP A 79 -6.46 -14.90 -8.80
CA ASP A 79 -5.92 -16.26 -8.99
C ASP A 79 -6.17 -17.16 -7.78
N LEU A 80 -6.24 -16.58 -6.58
CA LEU A 80 -6.60 -17.26 -5.33
C LEU A 80 -8.12 -17.45 -5.14
N GLY A 81 -8.95 -16.97 -6.07
CA GLY A 81 -10.42 -17.05 -5.97
C GLY A 81 -11.01 -16.11 -4.91
N ILE A 82 -10.31 -15.03 -4.55
CA ILE A 82 -10.79 -14.07 -3.56
C ILE A 82 -11.82 -13.13 -4.21
N MET A 83 -13.08 -13.29 -3.80
CA MET A 83 -14.21 -12.49 -4.30
C MET A 83 -14.47 -11.22 -3.49
N HIS A 84 -14.22 -11.28 -2.18
CA HIS A 84 -14.47 -10.17 -1.25
C HIS A 84 -13.19 -9.82 -0.50
N ALA A 85 -12.63 -8.65 -0.81
CA ALA A 85 -11.36 -8.21 -0.25
C ALA A 85 -11.43 -6.78 0.30
N GLN A 86 -10.74 -6.56 1.41
CA GLN A 86 -10.37 -5.25 1.93
C GLN A 86 -8.90 -5.01 1.58
N ILE A 87 -8.66 -4.07 0.67
CA ILE A 87 -7.31 -3.70 0.28
C ILE A 87 -6.82 -2.61 1.23
N GLU A 88 -5.73 -2.91 1.94
CA GLU A 88 -5.04 -1.98 2.82
C GLU A 88 -3.74 -1.55 2.14
N ARG A 89 -3.66 -0.25 1.84
CA ARG A 89 -2.40 0.39 1.48
C ARG A 89 -1.70 0.84 2.75
N ASP A 90 -0.40 0.59 2.86
CA ASP A 90 0.36 1.10 4.00
C ASP A 90 0.25 2.64 4.05
N SER A 91 -0.24 3.14 5.19
CA SER A 91 -0.37 4.56 5.50
C SER A 91 0.99 5.28 5.43
N LEU A 92 2.09 4.54 5.55
CA LEU A 92 3.45 5.06 5.43
C LEU A 92 3.77 5.74 4.10
N THR A 93 3.19 5.34 2.97
CA THR A 93 3.43 6.03 1.69
C THR A 93 2.75 7.40 1.66
N VAL A 94 1.61 7.56 2.36
CA VAL A 94 0.92 8.84 2.52
C VAL A 94 1.64 9.71 3.54
N ILE A 95 2.07 9.15 4.68
CA ILE A 95 2.77 9.88 5.74
C ILE A 95 4.17 10.30 5.27
N LYS A 96 4.94 9.42 4.61
CA LYS A 96 6.26 9.78 4.04
C LYS A 96 6.16 10.81 2.92
N LYS A 97 5.11 10.78 2.08
CA LYS A 97 4.85 11.85 1.09
C LYS A 97 4.35 13.14 1.75
N ALA A 98 3.58 13.04 2.83
CA ALA A 98 3.10 14.22 3.54
C ALA A 98 4.22 14.94 4.32
N GLN A 99 5.23 14.19 4.79
CA GLN A 99 6.39 14.66 5.55
C GLN A 99 7.61 15.02 4.69
N ASN A 100 7.61 14.69 3.39
CA ASN A 100 8.67 15.15 2.48
C ASN A 100 8.37 16.62 2.10
N THR A 101 9.17 17.55 2.62
CA THR A 101 9.07 19.00 2.37
C THR A 101 9.69 19.45 1.05
N GLU A 102 10.27 18.54 0.27
CA GLU A 102 10.62 18.84 -1.11
C GLU A 102 9.35 19.00 -1.94
N ARG A 103 9.23 20.15 -2.62
CA ARG A 103 8.13 20.43 -3.55
C ARG A 103 7.96 19.22 -4.47
N ASP A 104 6.82 18.53 -4.36
CA ASP A 104 6.47 17.45 -5.27
C ASP A 104 6.32 18.03 -6.67
N LYS A 105 7.38 17.92 -7.48
CA LYS A 105 7.44 18.38 -8.88
C LYS A 105 6.87 17.34 -9.84
N SER A 106 6.34 16.23 -9.33
CA SER A 106 5.64 15.29 -10.19
C SER A 106 4.34 15.93 -10.70
N ALA A 107 3.84 15.42 -11.83
CA ALA A 107 2.59 15.91 -12.44
C ALA A 107 1.37 15.81 -11.51
N ILE A 108 1.48 15.10 -10.37
CA ILE A 108 0.43 14.95 -9.37
C ILE A 108 0.57 15.88 -8.15
N GLY A 109 1.64 16.67 -8.06
CA GLY A 109 1.87 17.64 -6.99
C GLY A 109 0.68 18.58 -6.71
N PRO A 110 -0.02 19.10 -7.73
CA PRO A 110 -1.22 19.93 -7.53
C PRO A 110 -2.39 19.19 -6.86
N TYR A 111 -2.63 17.92 -7.18
CA TYR A 111 -3.74 17.15 -6.60
C TYR A 111 -3.47 16.74 -5.15
N ILE A 112 -2.20 16.58 -4.77
CA ILE A 112 -1.80 16.32 -3.38
C ILE A 112 -1.95 17.60 -2.53
N HIS A 113 -1.83 18.79 -3.13
CA HIS A 113 -2.10 20.06 -2.46
C HIS A 113 -3.60 20.22 -2.12
N ASP A 114 -4.49 19.78 -3.00
CA ASP A 114 -5.94 19.84 -2.77
C ASP A 114 -6.44 18.87 -1.69
N VAL A 115 -5.73 17.77 -1.42
CA VAL A 115 -6.07 16.84 -0.33
C VAL A 115 -5.62 17.37 1.04
N LYS A 116 -4.73 18.37 1.07
CA LYS A 116 -4.19 18.97 2.29
C LYS A 116 -4.96 20.20 2.77
N ASN A 117 -5.92 20.72 2.01
CA ASN A 117 -6.79 21.85 2.39
C ASN A 117 -8.23 21.40 2.63
#